data_AF-A0A7V3VWC0-F1
#
_entry.id   AF-A0A7V3VWC0-F1
#
_cell.length_a   1.000
_cell.length_b   1.000
_cell.length_c   1.000
_cell.angle_alpha   90.00
_cell.angle_beta   90.00
_cell.angle_gamma   90.00
#
_symmetry.space_group_name_H-M   'P 1'
#
loop_
_entity.id
_entity.type
_entity.pdbx_description
1 polymer ?
#
loop_
_entity_poly.entity_id
_entity_poly.type
_entity_poly.pdbx_seq_one_letter_code
_entity_poly.pdbx_strand_id
1 'polypeptide(L)'
;MIYPSEKFLIYMYIWLFSFLGIVAIFSVTFLVLRKKAEVEEAPLFINKPKKKEKEKQKRPRVSEIKGDFTEKLGQRVVRYMTEVASSDQKTLVQDRINKIRNECTRLNSLNLPPANKEIISTVLLWANNFNIDRHITEMKVFKESSQIHYNPRKRDFKLRLFA
;
A
#
# COMPACT_ATOMS: atom_id res chain seq x y z
N MET A 1 5.96 -61.68 22.29
CA MET A 1 5.05 -60.84 23.12
C MET A 1 5.56 -59.42 23.03
N ILE A 2 4.82 -58.51 22.39
CA ILE A 2 5.18 -57.09 22.31
C ILE A 2 4.81 -56.45 23.64
N TYR A 3 5.79 -55.86 24.33
CA TYR A 3 5.58 -55.24 25.63
C TYR A 3 4.65 -54.01 25.52
N PRO A 4 3.84 -53.70 26.53
CA PRO A 4 2.90 -52.58 26.49
C PRO A 4 3.57 -51.22 26.23
N SER A 5 4.84 -51.06 26.61
CA SER A 5 5.67 -49.87 26.35
C SER A 5 6.02 -49.68 24.86
N GLU A 6 6.23 -50.76 24.11
CA GLU A 6 6.55 -50.70 22.68
C GLU A 6 5.34 -50.28 21.86
N LYS A 7 4.15 -50.77 22.24
CA LYS A 7 2.88 -50.34 21.62
C LYS A 7 2.65 -48.84 21.81
N PHE A 8 2.91 -48.32 23.01
CA PHE A 8 2.78 -46.89 23.31
C PHE A 8 3.70 -46.04 22.42
N LEU A 9 4.97 -46.44 22.27
CA LEU A 9 5.92 -45.73 21.40
C LEU A 9 5.48 -45.76 19.93
N ILE A 10 4.99 -46.90 19.45
CA ILE A 10 4.48 -47.02 18.07
C ILE A 10 3.27 -46.12 17.84
N TYR A 11 2.29 -46.11 18.76
CA TYR A 11 1.13 -45.23 18.65
C TYR A 11 1.51 -43.74 18.75
N MET A 12 2.48 -43.40 19.60
CA MET A 12 3.00 -42.04 19.72
C MET A 12 3.64 -41.57 18.40
N TYR A 13 4.45 -42.42 17.75
CA TYR A 13 5.05 -42.11 16.45
C TYR A 13 4.00 -41.96 15.35
N ILE A 14 3.03 -42.88 15.27
CA ILE A 14 1.94 -42.80 14.28
C ILE A 14 1.15 -41.50 14.48
N TRP A 15 0.86 -41.13 15.72
CA TRP A 15 0.14 -39.90 16.05
C TRP A 15 0.94 -38.64 15.70
N LEU A 16 2.24 -38.62 16.01
CA LEU A 16 3.14 -37.51 15.68
C LEU A 16 3.23 -37.29 14.16
N PHE A 17 3.43 -38.35 13.38
CA PHE A 17 3.51 -38.25 11.93
C PHE A 17 2.17 -37.87 11.29
N SER A 18 1.06 -38.38 11.83
CA SER A 18 -0.29 -38.00 11.37
C SER A 18 -0.57 -36.52 11.65
N PHE A 19 -0.20 -36.02 12.83
CA PHE A 19 -0.37 -34.62 13.20
C PHE A 19 0.48 -33.69 12.32
N LEU A 20 1.75 -34.02 12.10
CA LEU A 20 2.65 -33.28 11.20
C LEU A 20 2.09 -33.21 9.76
N GLY A 21 1.55 -34.32 9.25
CA GLY A 21 0.91 -34.36 7.94
C GLY A 21 -0.30 -33.43 7.84
N ILE A 22 -1.18 -33.45 8.85
CA ILE A 22 -2.37 -32.58 8.89
C ILE A 22 -1.97 -31.09 8.95
N VAL A 23 -0.99 -30.74 9.77
CA VAL A 23 -0.49 -29.35 9.87
C VAL A 23 0.10 -28.86 8.55
N ALA A 24 0.86 -29.71 7.84
CA ALA A 24 1.41 -29.38 6.53
C ALA A 24 0.31 -29.14 5.49
N ILE A 25 -0.69 -30.02 5.42
CA ILE A 25 -1.84 -29.86 4.52
C ILE A 25 -2.60 -28.58 4.84
N PHE A 26 -2.86 -28.31 6.13
CA PHE A 26 -3.58 -27.11 6.57
C PHE A 26 -2.82 -25.81 6.25
N SER A 27 -1.49 -25.82 6.38
CA SER A 27 -0.64 -24.69 6.01
C SER A 27 -0.69 -24.38 4.51
N VAL A 28 -0.66 -25.42 3.67
CA VAL A 28 -0.75 -25.28 2.20
C VAL A 28 -2.12 -24.79 1.77
N THR A 29 -3.21 -25.37 2.30
CA THR A 29 -4.58 -24.92 1.97
C THR A 29 -4.83 -23.50 2.45
N PHE A 30 -4.34 -23.11 3.64
CA PHE A 30 -4.43 -21.75 4.15
C PHE A 30 -3.69 -20.73 3.26
N LEU A 31 -2.50 -21.08 2.75
CA LEU A 31 -1.75 -20.22 1.80
C LEU A 31 -2.46 -20.09 0.45
N VAL A 32 -3.07 -21.15 -0.06
CA VAL A 32 -3.81 -21.13 -1.34
C VAL A 32 -5.11 -20.32 -1.20
N LEU A 33 -5.84 -20.45 -0.09
CA LEU A 33 -7.02 -19.65 0.20
C LEU A 33 -6.70 -18.16 0.33
N ARG A 34 -5.58 -17.82 0.98
CA ARG A 34 -5.10 -16.43 1.03
C ARG A 34 -4.82 -15.83 -0.35
N LYS A 35 -4.26 -16.61 -1.26
CA LYS A 35 -4.00 -16.15 -2.63
C LYS A 35 -5.27 -15.97 -3.46
N LYS A 36 -6.32 -16.78 -3.22
CA LYS A 36 -7.61 -16.64 -3.94
C LYS A 36 -8.46 -15.47 -3.44
N ALA A 37 -8.35 -15.11 -2.16
CA ALA A 37 -9.07 -13.97 -1.59
C ALA A 37 -8.62 -12.59 -2.12
N GLU A 38 -7.47 -12.51 -2.81
CA GLU A 38 -7.02 -11.26 -3.47
C GLU A 38 -7.58 -11.08 -4.90
N VAL A 39 -8.24 -12.08 -5.49
CA VAL A 39 -8.63 -12.07 -6.91
C VAL A 39 -10.13 -11.84 -7.13
N GLU A 40 -10.97 -11.91 -6.10
CA GLU A 40 -12.43 -11.95 -6.24
C GLU A 40 -13.16 -10.81 -5.50
N GLU A 41 -12.76 -9.56 -5.71
CA GLU A 41 -13.62 -8.41 -5.39
C GLU A 41 -13.75 -7.48 -6.61
N ALA A 42 -14.73 -7.79 -7.45
CA ALA A 42 -15.33 -6.80 -8.34
C ALA A 42 -16.86 -7.00 -8.36
N PRO A 43 -17.64 -6.23 -7.58
CA PRO A 43 -19.06 -6.13 -7.83
C PRO A 43 -19.32 -5.07 -8.91
N LEU A 44 -19.98 -5.55 -9.97
CA LEU A 44 -20.80 -4.78 -10.90
C LEU A 44 -21.69 -3.78 -10.17
N PHE A 45 -21.59 -2.49 -10.52
CA PHE A 45 -22.73 -1.56 -10.46
C PHE A 45 -22.71 -0.62 -11.66
N ILE A 46 -23.45 -1.00 -12.69
CA ILE A 46 -23.80 -0.16 -13.84
C ILE A 46 -25.28 0.23 -13.72
N ASN A 47 -25.51 1.53 -13.89
CA ASN A 47 -26.75 2.23 -14.25
C ASN A 47 -27.86 2.43 -13.20
N LYS A 48 -28.01 3.70 -12.80
CA LYS A 48 -29.28 4.43 -13.01
C LYS A 48 -29.05 5.95 -13.19
N PRO A 49 -29.66 6.58 -14.20
CA PRO A 49 -29.56 8.02 -14.45
C PRO A 49 -30.69 8.78 -13.74
N LYS A 50 -30.39 9.98 -13.22
CA LYS A 50 -31.41 11.02 -12.94
C LYS A 50 -30.72 12.38 -13.14
N LYS A 51 -30.91 12.99 -14.31
CA LYS A 51 -31.99 13.89 -14.76
C LYS A 51 -31.54 15.34 -14.58
N LYS A 52 -31.36 16.01 -15.72
CA LYS A 52 -31.02 17.43 -15.86
C LYS A 52 -32.14 18.30 -15.28
N GLU A 53 -31.78 19.41 -14.64
CA GLU A 53 -32.48 20.67 -14.88
C GLU A 53 -31.57 21.90 -14.63
N LYS A 54 -31.72 22.81 -15.59
CA LYS A 54 -31.23 24.18 -15.82
C LYS A 54 -31.25 25.08 -14.57
N GLU A 55 -30.63 26.24 -14.43
CA GLU A 55 -29.74 27.16 -15.15
C GLU A 55 -29.77 28.44 -14.29
N LYS A 56 -28.62 29.05 -13.99
CA LYS A 56 -28.49 30.51 -13.72
C LYS A 56 -27.04 30.87 -13.45
N GLN A 57 -26.44 31.57 -14.41
CA GLN A 57 -25.16 32.26 -14.29
C GLN A 57 -25.14 33.19 -13.07
N LYS A 58 -24.09 33.10 -12.24
CA LYS A 58 -23.51 34.23 -11.49
C LYS A 58 -22.18 33.82 -10.83
N ARG A 59 -21.10 34.49 -11.28
CA ARG A 59 -19.70 34.50 -10.79
C ARG A 59 -18.90 33.22 -11.08
N PRO A 60 -17.57 33.27 -11.33
CA PRO A 60 -16.75 32.08 -11.51
C PRO A 60 -16.67 31.38 -10.15
N ARG A 61 -17.68 30.55 -9.86
CA ARG A 61 -17.65 29.63 -8.73
C ARG A 61 -16.55 28.64 -9.05
N VAL A 62 -15.52 28.68 -8.22
CA VAL A 62 -14.49 27.66 -8.08
C VAL A 62 -15.21 26.32 -8.12
N SER A 63 -15.07 25.61 -9.23
CA SER A 63 -15.63 24.28 -9.35
C SER A 63 -14.87 23.42 -8.35
N GLU A 64 -15.51 23.12 -7.22
CA GLU A 64 -15.09 22.03 -6.34
C GLU A 64 -14.88 20.81 -7.22
N ILE A 65 -13.61 20.45 -7.40
CA ILE A 65 -13.22 19.25 -8.13
C ILE A 65 -13.78 18.09 -7.30
N LYS A 66 -14.89 17.52 -7.77
CA LYS A 66 -15.60 16.43 -7.08
C LYS A 66 -14.66 15.23 -6.84
N GLY A 67 -14.79 14.66 -5.65
CA GLY A 67 -13.99 13.62 -4.99
C GLY A 67 -13.28 12.57 -5.85
N ASP A 68 -13.90 12.07 -6.92
CA ASP A 68 -13.36 10.96 -7.75
C ASP A 68 -12.04 11.32 -8.46
N PHE A 69 -11.85 12.58 -8.86
CA PHE A 69 -10.61 13.00 -9.53
C PHE A 69 -9.44 13.16 -8.54
N THR A 70 -9.72 13.74 -7.36
CA THR A 70 -8.76 13.86 -6.25
C THR A 70 -8.37 12.51 -5.67
N GLU A 71 -9.29 11.54 -5.64
CA GLU A 71 -9.05 10.19 -5.13
C GLU A 71 -8.11 9.41 -6.05
N LYS A 72 -8.34 9.46 -7.37
CA LYS A 72 -7.42 8.90 -8.39
C LYS A 72 -6.05 9.56 -8.38
N LEU A 73 -5.98 10.82 -7.96
CA LEU A 73 -4.72 11.56 -7.88
C LEU A 73 -3.90 11.24 -6.65
N GLY A 74 -4.54 11.14 -5.48
CA GLY A 74 -3.91 10.64 -4.26
C GLY A 74 -3.36 9.23 -4.47
N GLN A 75 -4.11 8.36 -5.18
CA GLN A 75 -3.67 7.01 -5.53
C GLN A 75 -2.34 6.99 -6.32
N ARG A 76 -2.09 7.97 -7.20
CA ARG A 76 -0.86 8.01 -7.98
C ARG A 76 0.36 8.33 -7.10
N VAL A 77 0.24 9.32 -6.23
CA VAL A 77 1.28 9.68 -5.27
C VAL A 77 1.54 8.51 -4.32
N VAL A 78 0.48 7.92 -3.77
CA VAL A 78 0.56 6.72 -2.92
C VAL A 78 1.28 5.58 -3.63
N ARG A 79 0.92 5.29 -4.89
CA ARG A 79 1.59 4.26 -5.69
C ARG A 79 3.08 4.52 -5.83
N TYR A 80 3.47 5.75 -6.18
CA TYR A 80 4.89 6.10 -6.28
C TYR A 80 5.60 5.98 -4.95
N MET A 81 4.97 6.37 -3.84
CA MET A 81 5.53 6.23 -2.50
C MET A 81 5.70 4.76 -2.10
N THR A 82 4.75 3.90 -2.43
CA THR A 82 4.88 2.44 -2.21
C THR A 82 6.04 1.88 -3.02
N GLU A 83 6.17 2.27 -4.29
CA GLU A 83 7.27 1.82 -5.16
C GLU A 83 8.64 2.33 -4.67
N VAL A 84 8.70 3.51 -4.06
CA VAL A 84 9.92 3.99 -3.38
C VAL A 84 10.20 3.17 -2.12
N ALA A 85 9.19 2.90 -1.29
CA ALA A 85 9.38 2.18 -0.03
C ALA A 85 9.92 0.74 -0.21
N SER A 86 9.68 0.12 -1.37
CA SER A 86 10.05 -1.27 -1.63
C SER A 86 11.24 -1.46 -2.59
N SER A 87 11.76 -0.39 -3.19
CA SER A 87 12.79 -0.48 -4.22
C SER A 87 14.19 -0.16 -3.69
N ASP A 88 15.18 -0.92 -4.15
CA ASP A 88 16.61 -0.67 -3.93
C ASP A 88 17.33 -0.18 -5.21
N GLN A 89 16.56 0.14 -6.26
CA GLN A 89 17.08 0.60 -7.54
C GLN A 89 17.12 2.13 -7.61
N LYS A 90 18.33 2.70 -7.70
CA LYS A 90 18.56 4.16 -7.70
C LYS A 90 17.79 4.89 -8.79
N THR A 91 17.80 4.38 -10.01
CA THR A 91 17.12 5.01 -11.16
C THR A 91 15.61 5.05 -10.98
N LEU A 92 15.02 3.96 -10.50
CA LEU A 92 13.59 3.87 -10.23
C LEU A 92 13.20 4.83 -9.09
N VAL A 93 13.92 4.81 -7.97
CA VAL A 93 13.65 5.68 -6.83
C VAL A 93 13.77 7.16 -7.23
N GLN A 94 14.80 7.52 -7.98
CA GLN A 94 14.99 8.88 -8.49
C GLN A 94 13.81 9.34 -9.37
N ASP A 95 13.40 8.50 -10.32
CA ASP A 95 12.25 8.79 -11.19
C ASP A 95 10.95 8.96 -10.37
N ARG A 96 10.72 8.09 -9.39
CA ARG A 96 9.51 8.16 -8.55
C ARG A 96 9.48 9.37 -7.63
N ILE A 97 10.60 9.72 -7.00
CA ILE A 97 10.71 10.93 -6.19
C ILE A 97 10.45 12.19 -7.05
N ASN A 98 11.01 12.25 -8.27
CA ASN A 98 10.75 13.36 -9.19
C ASN A 98 9.27 13.43 -9.59
N LYS A 99 8.64 12.29 -9.88
CA LYS A 99 7.20 12.23 -10.17
C LYS A 99 6.33 12.67 -9.00
N ILE A 100 6.69 12.28 -7.77
CA ILE A 100 6.01 12.73 -6.55
C ILE A 100 6.12 14.25 -6.40
N ARG A 101 7.32 14.83 -6.56
CA ARG A 101 7.51 16.29 -6.50
C ARG A 101 6.64 17.02 -7.51
N ASN A 102 6.62 16.56 -8.76
CA ASN A 102 5.85 17.19 -9.83
C ASN A 102 4.34 17.10 -9.56
N GLU A 103 3.85 15.93 -9.15
CA GLU A 103 2.43 15.71 -8.86
C GLU A 103 2.00 16.52 -7.62
N CYS A 104 2.78 16.51 -6.54
CA CYS A 104 2.49 17.30 -5.34
C CYS A 104 2.55 18.81 -5.58
N THR A 105 3.52 19.30 -6.37
CA THR A 105 3.59 20.72 -6.77
C THR A 105 2.36 21.12 -7.57
N ARG A 106 1.96 20.29 -8.54
CA ARG A 106 0.74 20.50 -9.33
C ARG A 106 -0.50 20.52 -8.44
N LEU A 107 -0.63 19.57 -7.51
CA LEU A 107 -1.76 19.49 -6.58
C LEU A 107 -1.81 20.65 -5.60
N ASN A 108 -0.66 21.14 -5.12
CA ASN A 108 -0.59 22.28 -4.21
C ASN A 108 -1.02 23.60 -4.87
N SER A 109 -0.93 23.69 -6.20
CA SER A 109 -1.44 24.84 -6.98
C SER A 109 -2.97 24.84 -7.13
N LEU A 110 -3.63 23.70 -6.85
CA LEU A 110 -5.09 23.59 -6.92
C LEU A 110 -5.74 24.06 -5.60
N ASN A 111 -6.97 24.56 -5.70
CA ASN A 111 -7.79 24.85 -4.54
C ASN A 111 -8.38 23.55 -3.96
N LEU A 112 -7.59 22.90 -3.11
CA LEU A 112 -7.97 21.71 -2.37
C LEU A 112 -8.43 22.07 -0.94
N PRO A 113 -9.23 21.21 -0.29
CA PRO A 113 -9.56 21.35 1.13
C PRO A 113 -8.29 21.49 1.99
N PRO A 114 -8.31 22.28 3.08
CA PRO A 114 -7.12 22.55 3.90
C PRO A 114 -6.39 21.28 4.38
N ALA A 115 -7.13 20.26 4.83
CA ALA A 115 -6.57 18.98 5.27
C ALA A 115 -5.78 18.28 4.16
N ASN A 116 -6.29 18.29 2.93
CA ASN A 116 -5.61 17.66 1.80
C ASN A 116 -4.35 18.45 1.42
N LYS A 117 -4.43 19.79 1.50
CA LYS A 117 -3.29 20.66 1.20
C LYS A 117 -2.15 20.44 2.18
N GLU A 118 -2.45 20.27 3.46
CA GLU A 118 -1.46 19.96 4.51
C GLU A 118 -0.76 18.62 4.27
N ILE A 119 -1.52 17.58 3.90
CA ILE A 119 -0.96 16.26 3.55
C ILE A 119 -0.03 16.40 2.34
N ILE A 120 -0.48 17.08 1.29
CA ILE A 120 0.32 17.30 0.06
C ILE A 120 1.58 18.10 0.36
N SER A 121 1.51 19.15 1.17
CA SER A 121 2.69 19.94 1.55
C SER A 121 3.68 19.12 2.38
N THR A 122 3.18 18.23 3.25
CA THR A 122 4.03 17.34 4.04
C THR A 122 4.77 16.35 3.14
N VAL A 123 4.06 15.73 2.19
CA VAL A 123 4.68 14.81 1.22
C VAL A 123 5.66 15.55 0.31
N LEU A 124 5.35 16.77 -0.11
CA LEU A 124 6.24 17.59 -0.92
C LEU A 124 7.53 17.94 -0.16
N LEU A 125 7.41 18.35 1.11
CA LEU A 125 8.54 18.64 1.98
C LEU A 125 9.43 17.40 2.17
N TRP A 126 8.81 16.25 2.42
CA TRP A 126 9.51 14.97 2.49
C TRP A 126 10.24 14.65 1.18
N ALA A 127 9.57 14.77 0.03
CA ALA A 127 10.16 14.45 -1.26
C ALA A 127 11.33 15.38 -1.61
N ASN A 128 11.28 16.66 -1.20
CA ASN A 128 12.37 17.60 -1.41
C ASN A 128 13.60 17.29 -0.55
N ASN A 129 13.41 16.80 0.67
CA ASN A 129 14.49 16.43 1.58
C ASN A 129 14.90 14.94 1.50
N PHE A 130 14.32 14.20 0.55
CA PHE A 130 14.60 12.77 0.40
C PHE A 130 16.02 12.53 -0.13
N ASN A 131 16.84 11.84 0.65
CA ASN A 131 18.20 11.44 0.29
C ASN A 131 18.18 10.06 -0.37
N ILE A 132 18.31 10.06 -1.70
CA ILE A 132 18.25 8.83 -2.50
C ILE A 132 19.42 7.91 -2.18
N ASP A 133 20.64 8.43 -2.07
CA ASP A 133 21.82 7.58 -1.83
C ASP A 133 21.74 6.88 -0.48
N ARG A 134 21.28 7.58 0.55
CA ARG A 134 21.01 7.01 1.87
C ARG A 134 19.94 5.92 1.80
N HIS A 135 18.82 6.20 1.13
CA HIS A 135 17.74 5.22 0.97
C HIS A 135 18.23 3.94 0.29
N ILE A 136 18.96 4.07 -0.82
CA ILE A 136 19.49 2.91 -1.56
C ILE A 136 20.49 2.12 -0.71
N THR A 137 21.33 2.81 0.07
CA THR A 137 22.27 2.14 0.98
C THR A 137 21.53 1.37 2.06
N GLU A 138 20.56 1.99 2.72
CA GLU A 138 19.76 1.37 3.77
C GLU A 138 18.92 0.20 3.22
N MET A 139 18.29 0.35 2.06
CA MET A 139 17.54 -0.72 1.40
C MET A 139 18.44 -1.90 1.01
N LYS A 140 19.69 -1.65 0.61
CA LYS A 140 20.63 -2.74 0.28
C LYS A 140 21.08 -3.51 1.53
N VAL A 141 21.39 -2.79 2.61
CA VAL A 141 21.96 -3.37 3.85
C VAL A 141 20.89 -3.94 4.78
N PHE A 142 19.85 -3.16 5.05
CA PHE A 142 18.84 -3.47 6.08
C PHE A 142 17.51 -3.95 5.49
N LYS A 143 17.33 -3.88 4.16
CA LYS A 143 16.03 -4.12 3.48
C LYS A 143 14.91 -3.21 3.95
N GLU A 144 15.26 -2.13 4.65
CA GLU A 144 14.35 -1.14 5.19
C GLU A 144 14.96 0.25 5.05
N SER A 145 14.11 1.25 4.88
CA SER A 145 14.49 2.65 4.74
C SER A 145 14.11 3.41 6.02
N SER A 146 15.05 4.19 6.56
CA SER A 146 14.76 5.09 7.68
C SER A 146 13.91 6.29 7.27
N GLN A 147 13.86 6.61 5.97
CA GLN A 147 13.20 7.80 5.42
C GLN A 147 11.72 7.57 5.10
N ILE A 148 11.33 6.33 4.82
CA ILE A 148 9.95 5.96 4.47
C ILE A 148 9.69 4.51 4.87
N HIS A 149 8.58 4.29 5.56
CA HIS A 149 8.08 2.95 5.88
C HIS A 149 6.60 2.87 5.55
N TYR A 150 6.21 1.84 4.80
CA TYR A 150 4.82 1.59 4.41
C TYR A 150 4.22 0.45 5.23
N ASN A 151 3.10 0.70 5.90
CA ASN A 151 2.35 -0.35 6.58
C ASN A 151 1.19 -0.84 5.71
N PRO A 152 1.27 -2.06 5.14
CA PRO A 152 0.22 -2.58 4.26
C PRO A 152 -1.10 -2.84 4.99
N ARG A 153 -1.08 -3.08 6.31
CA ARG A 153 -2.31 -3.35 7.08
C ARG A 153 -3.14 -2.09 7.29
N LYS A 154 -2.47 -0.96 7.55
CA LYS A 154 -3.11 0.34 7.77
C LYS A 154 -3.21 1.19 6.51
N ARG A 155 -2.54 0.78 5.43
CA ARG A 155 -2.35 1.57 4.19
C ARG A 155 -1.79 2.96 4.51
N ASP A 156 -0.87 3.02 5.48
CA ASP A 156 -0.27 4.26 5.98
C ASP A 156 1.22 4.33 5.64
N PHE A 157 1.74 5.56 5.63
CA PHE A 157 3.16 5.83 5.48
C PHE A 157 3.68 6.53 6.71
N LYS A 158 4.80 6.03 7.24
CA LYS A 158 5.61 6.75 8.21
C LYS A 158 6.76 7.41 7.47
N LEU A 159 6.68 8.73 7.34
CA LEU A 159 7.70 9.56 6.71
C LEU A 159 8.60 10.16 7.80
N ARG A 160 9.91 10.16 7.57
CA ARG A 160 10.85 10.90 8.42
C ARG A 160 11.42 12.08 7.65
N LEU A 161 11.33 13.25 8.26
CA LEU A 161 11.99 14.46 7.78
C LEU A 161 13.36 14.52 8.46
N PHE A 162 14.41 14.59 7.64
CA PHE A 162 15.75 14.90 8.11
C PHE A 162 15.98 16.37 7.74
N ALA A 163 15.98 17.22 8.76
CA ALA A 163 16.33 18.63 8.67
C ALA A 163 17.84 18.82 8.84
#